data_AF-A0A6T8NBQ1-F1
#
_entry.id   AF-A0A6T8NBQ1-F1
#
_cell.length_a   1.000
_cell.length_b   1.000
_cell.length_c   1.000
_cell.angle_alpha   90.00
_cell.angle_beta   90.00
_cell.angle_gamma   90.00
#
_symmetry.space_group_name_H-M   'P 1'
#
loop_
_entity.id
_entity.type
_entity.pdbx_description
1 polymer ?
#
loop_
_entity_poly.entity_id
_entity_poly.type
_entity_poly.pdbx_seq_one_letter_code
_entity_poly.pdbx_strand_id
1 'polypeptide(L)'
;GGGRVGCTTVRTDCSHDRPTNDTTCHFNMYLRSVIVDHNVEFEDRCSTIDEEVYPQEHRMCMFSEFDQLYDFATYTFKGNCGNQTMRYLRILNAEVFCNVEATQSLRTSPTEKVDICHHNNDVDECRDIDTSSRVVFSNIPYAQGQAVVNIVQVTFIIALLWISSYLFQKDADRLVIRPLSKMAKLVQGLSHNPLARIEESEGGEYETDFVERALKKFGKLLQIAFGEAGSEIIGKNLGADGDLNPMIAGRKMDAIFGFAIVRNFTDCTECLQEDVMVFVNTIADIVHRAVKENQGAPNKNIGEAFLMAWRLPDGADIGGPIGTIADSALKSFVRACLEVQASEELRKMTEHPKIQERLPGYRVTMGFGLHVGWAIEGAIGSMLKIDASYLSPNVNMAARLESGTHQFHVDILMSETFYNMLSPEVKHLCRRIDRVTVKGSVQPMSLYTYDVPPCHANTLVELTVDDSLDFWEQFKPRTQPEYRIEYARAVQLYLDGKWGESRVIVEKCLTEWPEDGPASVLLEVMKGHNFEAPDTWKGFRELTNK
;
A
#
# COMPACT_ATOMS: atom_id res chain seq x y z
N GLY A 1 40.90 -46.25 27.29
CA GLY A 1 41.88 -45.97 28.35
C GLY A 1 41.64 -46.97 29.45
N GLY A 2 42.68 -47.69 29.88
CA GLY A 2 42.55 -48.74 30.88
C GLY A 2 42.04 -48.23 32.22
N GLY A 3 41.15 -49.00 32.83
CA GLY A 3 40.74 -48.86 34.22
C GLY A 3 40.79 -50.24 34.87
N ARG A 4 41.76 -50.45 35.75
CA ARG A 4 41.84 -51.62 36.64
C ARG A 4 40.69 -51.53 37.65
N VAL A 5 40.01 -52.63 37.91
CA VAL A 5 39.08 -52.74 39.05
C VAL A 5 39.63 -53.79 40.00
N GLY A 6 39.93 -53.35 41.23
CA GLY A 6 40.60 -54.14 42.26
C GLY A 6 39.71 -55.21 42.88
N CYS A 7 40.33 -56.30 43.32
CA CYS A 7 39.73 -57.27 44.22
C CYS A 7 39.81 -56.74 45.65
N THR A 8 38.67 -56.73 46.37
CA THR A 8 38.67 -56.59 47.82
C THR A 8 38.12 -57.89 48.41
N THR A 9 38.98 -58.62 49.12
CA THR A 9 38.64 -59.85 49.85
C THR A 9 38.26 -59.47 51.27
N VAL A 10 37.07 -59.86 51.74
CA VAL A 10 36.69 -59.74 53.16
C VAL A 10 36.86 -61.12 53.78
N ARG A 11 37.75 -61.22 54.78
CA ARG A 11 38.04 -62.42 55.56
C ARG A 11 37.35 -62.27 56.92
N THR A 12 36.60 -63.28 57.36
CA THR A 12 36.07 -63.36 58.73
C THR A 12 36.72 -64.54 59.45
N ASP A 13 37.61 -64.24 60.40
CA ASP A 13 38.18 -65.21 61.34
C ASP A 13 37.17 -65.49 62.46
N CYS A 14 36.91 -66.77 62.75
CA CYS A 14 36.22 -67.20 63.97
C CYS A 14 37.25 -67.76 64.96
N SER A 15 37.57 -66.99 65.99
CA SER A 15 38.34 -67.46 67.14
C SER A 15 37.46 -68.25 68.11
N HIS A 16 37.86 -69.48 68.42
CA HIS A 16 37.30 -70.28 69.52
C HIS A 16 37.72 -69.70 70.88
N ASP A 17 36.76 -69.49 71.79
CA ASP A 17 37.02 -69.62 73.23
C ASP A 17 35.78 -70.12 74.00
N ARG A 18 35.83 -71.42 74.32
CA ARG A 18 35.28 -72.15 75.49
C ARG A 18 33.75 -72.32 75.71
N PRO A 19 33.35 -73.39 76.46
CA PRO A 19 32.15 -74.16 76.16
C PRO A 19 31.04 -73.97 77.20
N THR A 20 29.80 -73.81 76.75
CA THR A 20 28.59 -74.17 77.51
C THR A 20 27.49 -74.57 76.54
N ASN A 21 26.86 -75.72 76.82
CA ASN A 21 25.95 -76.43 75.94
C ASN A 21 24.63 -75.69 75.62
N ASP A 22 24.22 -75.91 74.38
CA ASP A 22 22.89 -75.79 73.76
C ASP A 22 22.33 -74.37 73.49
N THR A 23 22.78 -73.69 72.43
CA THR A 23 22.43 -73.80 70.98
C THR A 23 21.07 -73.20 70.57
N THR A 24 21.04 -71.87 70.44
CA THR A 24 20.13 -71.15 69.51
C THR A 24 20.97 -70.28 68.58
N CYS A 25 21.24 -70.76 67.36
CA CYS A 25 21.89 -69.95 66.33
C CYS A 25 20.86 -68.99 65.70
N HIS A 26 20.91 -67.72 66.07
CA HIS A 26 20.22 -66.65 65.33
C HIS A 26 21.03 -66.30 64.08
N PHE A 27 20.53 -66.69 62.89
CA PHE A 27 21.05 -66.18 61.61
C PHE A 27 20.42 -64.81 61.31
N ASN A 28 21.14 -63.73 61.60
CA ASN A 28 20.84 -62.40 61.08
C ASN A 28 21.67 -62.17 59.80
N MET A 29 21.00 -62.17 58.65
CA MET A 29 21.62 -61.81 57.38
C MET A 29 21.43 -60.31 57.15
N TYR A 30 22.47 -59.52 57.43
CA TYR A 30 22.52 -58.10 57.05
C TYR A 30 23.00 -58.00 55.60
N LEU A 31 22.12 -57.58 54.69
CA LEU A 31 22.50 -57.15 53.34
C LEU A 31 23.08 -55.74 53.43
N ARG A 32 24.41 -55.64 53.61
CA ARG A 32 25.16 -54.39 53.42
C ARG A 32 25.55 -54.29 51.94
N SER A 33 25.05 -53.23 51.30
CA SER A 33 25.41 -52.69 49.97
C SER A 33 25.19 -53.58 48.73
N VAL A 34 24.26 -53.14 47.87
CA VAL A 34 24.29 -53.43 46.43
C VAL A 34 25.01 -52.26 45.76
N ILE A 35 26.26 -52.46 45.34
CA ILE A 35 26.99 -51.44 44.56
C ILE A 35 26.53 -51.58 43.10
N VAL A 36 25.75 -50.62 42.62
CA VAL A 36 25.50 -50.40 41.19
C VAL A 36 26.53 -49.40 40.73
N ASP A 37 27.22 -49.72 39.65
CA ASP A 37 28.33 -48.97 39.08
C ASP A 37 27.84 -47.63 38.50
N HIS A 38 27.60 -46.62 39.35
CA HIS A 38 27.58 -45.20 39.03
C HIS A 38 27.96 -44.39 40.28
N ASN A 39 28.99 -43.54 40.14
CA ASN A 39 29.48 -42.62 41.18
C ASN A 39 28.34 -41.80 41.78
N VAL A 40 27.88 -42.16 42.98
CA VAL A 40 27.18 -41.24 43.88
C VAL A 40 27.59 -41.57 45.32
N GLU A 41 28.39 -40.71 45.94
CA GLU A 41 28.64 -40.72 47.38
C GLU A 41 27.38 -40.21 48.11
N PHE A 42 26.87 -40.95 49.09
CA PHE A 42 25.94 -40.43 50.08
C PHE A 42 26.45 -40.75 51.49
N GLU A 43 26.65 -39.68 52.26
CA GLU A 43 27.14 -39.67 53.63
C GLU A 43 25.92 -39.72 54.58
N ASP A 44 25.64 -40.88 55.20
CA ASP A 44 24.51 -41.01 56.13
C ASP A 44 24.94 -40.60 57.55
N ARG A 45 24.49 -39.41 57.98
CA ARG A 45 24.34 -39.06 59.40
C ARG A 45 22.87 -39.23 59.77
N CYS A 46 22.52 -40.25 60.55
CA CYS A 46 21.25 -40.29 61.27
C CYS A 46 21.50 -40.40 62.77
N SER A 47 21.24 -39.28 63.44
CA SER A 47 21.17 -39.09 64.88
C SER A 47 19.98 -39.81 65.50
N THR A 48 20.20 -40.32 66.71
CA THR A 48 19.24 -40.82 67.69
C THR A 48 18.09 -39.83 67.95
N ILE A 49 16.84 -40.32 67.90
CA ILE A 49 15.68 -39.69 68.57
C ILE A 49 14.82 -40.78 69.20
N ASP A 50 14.38 -40.48 70.42
CA ASP A 50 13.86 -41.33 71.49
C ASP A 50 12.50 -42.00 71.24
N GLU A 51 12.30 -43.07 72.01
CA GLU A 51 11.08 -43.84 72.24
C GLU A 51 9.95 -42.99 72.85
N GLU A 52 8.70 -43.20 72.43
CA GLU A 52 7.54 -43.38 73.34
C GLU A 52 6.22 -43.76 72.60
N VAL A 53 5.64 -44.89 73.04
CA VAL A 53 4.21 -45.27 73.15
C VAL A 53 3.34 -45.55 71.88
N TYR A 54 2.93 -46.83 71.77
CA TYR A 54 1.99 -47.53 70.85
C TYR A 54 0.51 -47.02 70.90
N PRO A 55 -0.45 -47.36 69.97
CA PRO A 55 -0.52 -48.61 69.18
C PRO A 55 -0.95 -48.54 67.69
N GLN A 56 -0.61 -49.62 66.98
CA GLN A 56 -1.20 -50.16 65.74
C GLN A 56 -1.85 -49.19 64.75
N GLU A 57 -1.07 -48.76 63.76
CA GLU A 57 -1.55 -48.43 62.41
C GLU A 57 -0.37 -48.56 61.43
N HIS A 58 -0.61 -49.17 60.27
CA HIS A 58 0.37 -49.32 59.19
C HIS A 58 0.97 -47.96 58.81
N ARG A 59 2.26 -47.74 59.10
CA ARG A 59 3.01 -46.60 58.57
C ARG A 59 3.80 -47.04 57.33
N MET A 60 3.34 -46.54 56.20
CA MET A 60 3.93 -46.63 54.87
C MET A 60 5.03 -45.56 54.78
N CYS A 61 6.30 -45.95 54.80
CA CYS A 61 7.39 -45.06 54.39
C CYS A 61 7.33 -44.91 52.87
N MET A 62 6.97 -43.72 52.38
CA MET A 62 7.02 -43.40 50.95
C MET A 62 8.47 -43.37 50.47
N PHE A 63 8.88 -44.42 49.75
CA PHE A 63 10.06 -44.43 48.87
C PHE A 63 9.56 -44.17 47.45
N SER A 64 9.50 -42.91 47.02
CA SER A 64 8.76 -42.53 45.80
C SER A 64 9.43 -42.87 44.46
N GLU A 65 10.58 -43.54 44.42
CA GLU A 65 11.21 -43.95 43.14
C GLU A 65 11.80 -45.38 43.14
N PHE A 66 11.63 -46.16 44.22
CA PHE A 66 12.20 -47.52 44.31
C PHE A 66 11.20 -48.66 44.03
N ASP A 67 9.90 -48.38 44.01
CA ASP A 67 8.84 -49.41 43.94
C ASP A 67 8.57 -49.99 42.53
N GLN A 68 9.18 -49.47 41.47
CA GLN A 68 8.89 -49.93 40.10
C GLN A 68 9.81 -51.03 39.56
N LEU A 69 10.86 -51.42 40.29
CA LEU A 69 11.88 -52.34 39.75
C LEU A 69 11.96 -53.72 40.41
N TYR A 70 11.36 -53.94 41.58
CA TYR A 70 11.36 -55.27 42.21
C TYR A 70 10.11 -55.50 43.08
N ASP A 71 9.25 -56.44 42.66
CA ASP A 71 8.10 -56.90 43.44
C ASP A 71 8.58 -57.88 44.53
N PHE A 72 8.75 -57.41 45.77
CA PHE A 72 9.14 -58.25 46.91
C PHE A 72 7.91 -59.01 47.46
N ALA A 73 7.50 -60.07 46.79
CA ALA A 73 6.46 -60.96 47.30
C ALA A 73 7.05 -62.05 48.22
N THR A 74 6.77 -61.96 49.52
CA THR A 74 7.14 -63.00 50.52
C THR A 74 5.99 -64.00 50.64
N TYR A 75 6.17 -65.24 50.16
CA TYR A 75 5.18 -66.32 50.32
C TYR A 75 5.66 -67.37 51.32
N THR A 76 4.88 -67.62 52.37
CA THR A 76 5.07 -68.73 53.32
C THR A 76 4.13 -69.87 52.95
N PHE A 77 4.66 -71.00 52.49
CA PHE A 77 3.89 -72.24 52.31
C PHE A 77 4.15 -73.19 53.48
N LYS A 78 3.09 -73.65 54.14
CA LYS A 78 3.14 -74.71 55.16
C LYS A 78 2.88 -76.05 54.47
N GLY A 79 3.93 -76.85 54.29
CA GLY A 79 3.84 -78.26 53.87
C GLY A 79 4.61 -79.13 54.86
N ASN A 80 3.94 -80.14 55.43
CA ASN A 80 4.51 -81.04 56.42
C ASN A 80 5.42 -82.08 55.74
N CYS A 81 6.73 -81.90 55.86
CA CYS A 81 7.74 -82.97 55.76
C CYS A 81 9.02 -82.47 56.44
N GLY A 82 9.38 -83.07 57.59
CA GLY A 82 10.72 -83.04 58.21
C GLY A 82 11.40 -81.68 58.48
N ASN A 83 11.68 -81.38 59.75
CA ASN A 83 12.40 -80.20 60.23
C ASN A 83 13.62 -79.78 59.37
N GLN A 84 13.42 -78.81 58.47
CA GLN A 84 14.43 -77.83 58.01
C GLN A 84 13.72 -76.67 57.28
N THR A 85 13.97 -75.43 57.72
CA THR A 85 13.35 -74.23 57.14
C THR A 85 14.29 -73.62 56.10
N MET A 86 14.02 -73.84 54.81
CA MET A 86 14.76 -73.18 53.72
C MET A 86 14.07 -71.85 53.35
N ARG A 87 14.82 -70.74 53.38
CA ARG A 87 14.37 -69.44 52.85
C ARG A 87 14.79 -69.33 51.39
N TYR A 88 13.83 -69.13 50.48
CA TYR A 88 14.09 -68.86 49.08
C TYR A 88 13.92 -67.37 48.78
N LEU A 89 14.88 -66.78 48.09
CA LEU A 89 14.79 -65.44 47.51
C LEU A 89 14.32 -65.58 46.07
N ARG A 90 13.13 -65.04 45.74
CA ARG A 90 12.61 -65.05 44.37
C ARG A 90 13.15 -63.82 43.66
N ILE A 91 14.11 -64.03 42.75
CA ILE A 91 14.69 -62.94 41.93
C ILE A 91 14.12 -63.09 40.51
N LEU A 92 13.30 -62.14 40.09
CA LEU A 92 12.77 -62.10 38.72
C LEU A 92 13.85 -61.55 37.78
N ASN A 93 14.15 -62.32 36.73
CA ASN A 93 15.13 -62.03 35.66
C ASN A 93 16.59 -61.85 36.13
N ALA A 94 17.22 -62.94 36.56
CA ALA A 94 18.67 -63.02 36.72
C ALA A 94 19.24 -64.18 35.89
N GLU A 95 20.25 -63.91 35.06
CA GLU A 95 21.11 -64.95 34.50
C GLU A 95 22.19 -65.29 35.54
N VAL A 96 22.21 -66.54 36.01
CA VAL A 96 23.22 -67.04 36.96
C VAL A 96 24.32 -67.74 36.18
N PHE A 97 25.53 -67.16 36.16
CA PHE A 97 26.71 -67.83 35.62
C PHE A 97 27.40 -68.63 36.72
N CYS A 98 27.24 -69.96 36.69
CA CYS A 98 28.10 -70.87 37.45
C CYS A 98 29.32 -71.23 36.60
N ASN A 99 30.52 -70.92 37.10
CA ASN A 99 31.76 -71.31 36.43
C ASN A 99 32.10 -72.76 36.83
N VAL A 100 31.65 -73.72 36.02
CA VAL A 100 32.14 -75.10 36.00
C VAL A 100 32.55 -75.38 34.57
N GLU A 101 33.72 -76.00 34.36
CA GLU A 101 34.27 -76.37 33.05
C GLU A 101 33.32 -77.32 32.27
N ALA A 102 32.30 -76.75 31.64
CA ALA A 102 31.50 -77.34 30.57
C ALA A 102 30.60 -76.23 29.99
N THR A 103 30.88 -75.84 28.76
CA THR A 103 30.04 -74.96 27.94
C THR A 103 28.60 -75.46 27.87
N GLN A 104 27.65 -74.74 28.46
CA GLN A 104 26.26 -74.72 27.99
C GLN A 104 25.57 -73.40 28.37
N SER A 105 25.22 -72.62 27.36
CA SER A 105 24.36 -71.44 27.46
C SER A 105 22.92 -71.87 27.69
N LEU A 106 22.33 -71.50 28.83
CA LEU A 106 20.89 -71.64 29.07
C LEU A 106 20.23 -70.27 28.93
N ARG A 107 19.45 -70.08 27.85
CA ARG A 107 18.50 -68.96 27.73
C ARG A 107 17.30 -69.28 28.61
N THR A 108 17.05 -68.48 29.63
CA THR A 108 15.85 -68.61 30.47
C THR A 108 14.67 -67.85 29.86
N SER A 109 13.53 -68.52 29.70
CA SER A 109 12.21 -67.89 29.54
C SER A 109 11.55 -67.70 30.92
N PRO A 110 10.57 -66.80 31.10
CA PRO A 110 10.21 -66.23 32.42
C PRO A 110 9.52 -67.17 33.42
N THR A 111 9.35 -68.46 33.14
CA THR A 111 8.43 -69.32 33.90
C THR A 111 8.98 -70.69 34.34
N GLU A 112 10.27 -70.99 34.20
CA GLU A 112 10.81 -72.29 34.64
C GLU A 112 11.73 -72.19 35.88
N LYS A 113 11.52 -73.13 36.81
CA LYS A 113 12.32 -73.34 38.03
C LYS A 113 13.71 -73.87 37.65
N VAL A 114 14.75 -73.34 38.28
CA VAL A 114 16.09 -73.92 38.26
C VAL A 114 16.29 -74.67 39.57
N ASP A 115 16.19 -76.01 39.53
CA ASP A 115 16.53 -76.89 40.66
C ASP A 115 17.99 -77.36 40.49
N ILE A 116 18.88 -76.97 41.41
CA ILE A 116 20.25 -77.48 41.48
C ILE A 116 20.26 -78.62 42.49
N CYS A 117 20.09 -79.86 42.02
CA CYS A 117 20.26 -81.06 42.85
C CYS A 117 21.64 -81.68 42.59
N HIS A 118 22.52 -81.67 43.59
CA HIS A 118 23.64 -82.61 43.63
C HIS A 118 23.18 -83.92 44.28
N HIS A 119 23.18 -85.00 43.51
CA HIS A 119 23.02 -86.35 44.03
C HIS A 119 24.32 -87.10 43.78
N ASN A 120 25.15 -87.23 44.81
CA ASN A 120 26.22 -88.23 44.85
C ASN A 120 26.07 -88.98 46.18
N ASN A 121 25.59 -90.22 46.07
CA ASN A 121 25.70 -91.22 47.12
C ASN A 121 27.15 -91.72 47.11
N ASP A 122 27.90 -91.38 48.16
CA ASP A 122 28.82 -92.26 48.90
C ASP A 122 29.95 -91.45 49.56
N VAL A 123 29.89 -91.45 50.89
CA VAL A 123 30.96 -91.55 51.90
C VAL A 123 32.19 -90.61 51.82
N ASP A 124 32.35 -89.87 52.94
CA ASP A 124 33.56 -89.28 53.53
C ASP A 124 34.34 -88.18 52.78
N GLU A 125 34.13 -86.92 53.21
CA GLU A 125 35.07 -85.79 53.40
C GLU A 125 34.39 -84.45 53.10
N CYS A 126 33.95 -83.72 54.15
CA CYS A 126 33.56 -82.32 53.99
C CYS A 126 34.81 -81.44 53.87
N ARG A 127 35.26 -81.18 52.64
CA ARG A 127 36.12 -80.02 52.35
C ARG A 127 35.24 -78.77 52.25
N ASP A 128 35.60 -77.72 52.99
CA ASP A 128 35.00 -76.39 52.85
C ASP A 128 35.19 -75.89 51.41
N ILE A 129 34.12 -75.97 50.60
CA ILE A 129 34.06 -75.30 49.31
C ILE A 129 33.42 -73.94 49.55
N ASP A 130 34.28 -72.93 49.65
CA ASP A 130 33.89 -71.52 49.75
C ASP A 130 33.23 -71.09 48.43
N THR A 131 31.90 -71.13 48.37
CA THR A 131 31.13 -70.82 47.17
C THR A 131 30.71 -69.34 47.18
N SER A 132 31.49 -68.50 46.49
CA SER A 132 31.12 -67.10 46.21
C SER A 132 30.25 -67.03 44.96
N SER A 133 28.96 -66.76 45.12
CA SER A 133 28.04 -66.46 44.00
C SER A 133 28.09 -64.97 43.63
N ARG A 134 28.39 -64.64 42.36
CA ARG A 134 28.41 -63.27 41.83
C ARG A 134 27.26 -63.09 40.85
N VAL A 135 26.37 -62.13 41.12
CA VAL A 135 25.23 -61.80 40.25
C VAL A 135 25.53 -60.48 39.53
N VAL A 136 25.46 -60.47 38.20
CA VAL A 136 25.67 -59.28 37.38
C VAL A 136 24.33 -58.86 36.79
N PHE A 137 23.84 -57.68 37.17
CA PHE A 137 22.62 -57.11 36.62
C PHE A 137 22.94 -56.29 35.36
N SER A 138 22.25 -56.58 34.25
CA SER A 138 22.35 -55.76 33.04
C SER A 138 21.27 -54.69 33.05
N ASN A 139 21.66 -53.43 33.27
CA ASN A 139 20.74 -52.27 33.25
C ASN A 139 20.48 -51.73 31.82
N ILE A 140 21.00 -52.42 30.81
CA ILE A 140 20.92 -52.01 29.39
C ILE A 140 19.47 -51.84 28.90
N PRO A 141 18.51 -52.75 29.13
CA PRO A 141 17.16 -52.59 28.59
C PRO A 141 16.38 -51.44 29.25
N TYR A 142 16.59 -51.20 30.54
CA TYR A 142 15.97 -50.06 31.24
C TYR A 142 16.59 -48.73 30.79
N ALA A 143 17.93 -48.67 30.70
CA ALA A 143 18.63 -47.50 30.17
C ALA A 143 18.24 -47.18 28.71
N GLN A 144 18.01 -48.19 27.88
CA GLN A 144 17.50 -48.03 26.51
C GLN A 144 16.07 -47.47 26.49
N GLY A 145 15.18 -47.96 27.36
CA GLY A 145 13.83 -47.43 27.51
C GLY A 145 13.82 -45.95 27.93
N GLN A 146 14.62 -45.59 28.93
CA GLN A 146 14.75 -44.21 29.40
C GLN A 146 15.37 -43.30 28.33
N ALA A 147 16.36 -43.79 27.58
CA ALA A 147 16.95 -43.05 26.46
C ALA A 147 15.93 -42.75 25.37
N VAL A 148 15.05 -43.71 25.03
CA VAL A 148 13.97 -43.48 24.04
C VAL A 148 12.99 -42.42 24.54
N VAL A 149 12.55 -42.49 25.79
CA VAL A 149 11.63 -41.48 26.38
C VAL A 149 12.27 -40.09 26.36
N ASN A 150 13.55 -39.98 26.75
CA ASN A 150 14.28 -38.71 26.72
C ASN A 150 14.43 -38.16 25.29
N ILE A 151 14.72 -39.02 24.31
CA ILE A 151 14.79 -38.61 22.89
C ILE A 151 13.44 -38.09 22.40
N VAL A 152 12.34 -38.77 22.75
CA VAL A 152 10.98 -38.32 22.40
C VAL A 152 10.64 -36.98 23.07
N GLN A 153 11.00 -36.79 24.34
CA GLN A 153 10.77 -35.53 25.04
C GLN A 153 11.56 -34.37 24.41
N VAL A 154 12.85 -34.56 24.13
CA VAL A 154 13.69 -33.54 23.51
C VAL A 154 13.21 -33.20 22.10
N THR A 155 12.85 -34.21 21.30
CA THR A 155 12.29 -33.97 19.95
C THR A 155 10.96 -33.23 19.99
N PHE A 156 10.09 -33.54 20.96
CA PHE A 156 8.85 -32.80 21.17
C PHE A 156 9.10 -31.33 21.53
N ILE A 157 10.03 -31.05 22.45
CA ILE A 157 10.40 -29.67 22.83
C ILE A 157 10.95 -28.90 21.64
N ILE A 158 11.84 -29.52 20.85
CA ILE A 158 12.39 -28.89 19.64
C ILE A 158 11.29 -28.57 18.64
N ALA A 159 10.35 -29.50 18.41
CA ALA A 159 9.22 -29.28 17.52
C ALA A 159 8.32 -28.12 18.00
N LEU A 160 8.04 -28.06 19.31
CA LEU A 160 7.24 -26.99 19.92
C LEU A 160 7.93 -25.62 19.76
N LEU A 161 9.23 -25.55 20.06
CA LEU A 161 10.02 -24.32 19.91
C LEU A 161 10.07 -23.88 18.43
N TRP A 162 10.23 -24.82 17.51
CA TRP A 162 10.24 -24.53 16.08
C TRP A 162 8.90 -23.98 15.59
N ILE A 163 7.77 -24.61 15.98
CA ILE A 163 6.42 -24.13 15.64
C ILE A 163 6.16 -22.74 16.24
N SER A 164 6.51 -22.53 17.51
CA SER A 164 6.34 -21.23 18.18
C SER A 164 7.17 -20.14 17.48
N SER A 165 8.43 -20.44 17.14
CA SER A 165 9.29 -19.50 16.42
C SER A 165 8.75 -19.19 15.02
N TYR A 166 8.23 -20.20 14.31
CA TYR A 166 7.65 -20.02 12.99
C TYR A 166 6.37 -19.16 13.02
N LEU A 167 5.46 -19.43 13.96
CA LEU A 167 4.25 -18.63 14.14
C LEU A 167 4.59 -17.18 14.52
N PHE A 168 5.49 -16.99 15.49
CA PHE A 168 5.93 -15.66 15.89
C PHE A 168 6.57 -14.89 14.73
N GLN A 169 7.43 -15.53 13.92
CA GLN A 169 8.05 -14.88 12.78
C GLN A 169 7.04 -14.55 11.69
N LYS A 170 6.05 -15.43 11.45
CA LYS A 170 4.95 -15.17 10.51
C LYS A 170 4.08 -14.01 10.97
N ASP A 171 3.79 -13.91 12.25
CA ASP A 171 2.98 -12.84 12.82
C ASP A 171 3.75 -11.52 12.84
N ALA A 172 5.03 -11.52 13.20
CA ALA A 172 5.90 -10.34 13.10
C ALA A 172 6.03 -9.84 11.65
N ASP A 173 6.20 -10.76 10.69
CA ASP A 173 6.25 -10.41 9.27
C ASP A 173 4.94 -9.79 8.79
N ARG A 174 3.80 -10.38 9.17
CA ARG A 174 2.48 -9.90 8.76
C ARG A 174 2.05 -8.60 9.41
N LEU A 175 2.26 -8.47 10.72
CA LEU A 175 1.76 -7.34 11.51
C LEU A 175 2.69 -6.13 11.45
N VAL A 176 4.00 -6.32 11.27
CA VAL A 176 4.97 -5.22 11.40
C VAL A 176 5.80 -5.03 10.14
N ILE A 177 6.51 -6.07 9.69
CA ILE A 177 7.53 -5.91 8.63
C ILE A 177 6.89 -5.56 7.29
N ARG A 178 5.82 -6.27 6.89
CA ARG A 178 5.13 -6.02 5.62
C ARG A 178 4.51 -4.62 5.54
N PRO A 179 3.70 -4.16 6.52
CA PRO A 179 3.16 -2.79 6.51
C PRO A 179 4.26 -1.73 6.46
N LEU A 180 5.33 -1.87 7.27
CA LEU A 180 6.46 -0.94 7.25
C LEU A 180 7.15 -0.90 5.88
N SER A 181 7.38 -2.06 5.26
CA SER A 181 7.96 -2.14 3.91
C SER A 181 7.07 -1.46 2.87
N LYS A 182 5.75 -1.63 2.95
CA LYS A 182 4.79 -0.98 2.04
C LYS A 182 4.76 0.53 2.22
N MET A 183 4.74 1.03 3.46
CA MET A 183 4.78 2.48 3.75
C MET A 183 6.08 3.10 3.25
N ALA A 184 7.23 2.47 3.51
CA ALA A 184 8.51 2.93 3.01
C ALA A 184 8.55 2.98 1.47
N LYS A 185 8.07 1.92 0.81
CA LYS A 185 7.94 1.89 -0.66
C LYS A 185 6.99 2.95 -1.19
N LEU A 186 5.91 3.27 -0.47
CA LEU A 186 4.98 4.34 -0.85
C LEU A 186 5.64 5.72 -0.79
N VAL A 187 6.35 6.04 0.31
CA VAL A 187 7.08 7.31 0.44
C VAL A 187 8.18 7.41 -0.62
N GLN A 188 8.99 6.36 -0.78
CA GLN A 188 10.03 6.32 -1.79
C GLN A 188 9.44 6.45 -3.21
N GLY A 189 8.33 5.77 -3.48
CA GLY A 189 7.60 5.85 -4.74
C GLY A 189 7.09 7.27 -5.02
N LEU A 190 6.48 7.92 -4.02
CA LEU A 190 6.03 9.30 -4.11
C LEU A 190 7.18 10.30 -4.28
N SER A 191 8.34 10.03 -3.70
CA SER A 191 9.52 10.87 -3.91
C SER A 191 10.06 10.79 -5.34
N HIS A 192 10.13 9.58 -5.93
CA HIS A 192 10.66 9.38 -7.28
C HIS A 192 9.66 9.74 -8.38
N ASN A 193 8.38 9.36 -8.19
CA ASN A 193 7.30 9.69 -9.10
C ASN A 193 6.06 10.15 -8.29
N PRO A 194 6.00 11.45 -7.98
CA PRO A 194 4.90 12.04 -7.22
C PRO A 194 3.54 11.90 -7.88
N LEU A 195 3.46 11.69 -9.20
CA LEU A 195 2.21 11.58 -9.95
C LEU A 195 1.79 10.12 -10.20
N ALA A 196 2.52 9.15 -9.66
CA ALA A 196 2.19 7.75 -9.80
C ALA A 196 0.83 7.43 -9.15
N ARG A 197 0.01 6.61 -9.83
CA ARG A 197 -1.29 6.20 -9.31
C ARG A 197 -1.12 5.40 -8.01
N ILE A 198 -1.72 5.89 -6.93
CA ILE A 198 -1.77 5.16 -5.65
C ILE A 198 -3.00 4.24 -5.69
N GLU A 199 -2.78 2.94 -5.60
CA GLU A 199 -3.85 1.95 -5.51
C GLU A 199 -4.48 1.91 -4.12
N GLU A 200 -5.81 1.88 -4.08
CA GLU A 200 -6.58 1.66 -2.86
C GLU A 200 -6.55 0.17 -2.53
N SER A 201 -6.30 -0.15 -1.25
CA SER A 201 -6.29 -1.53 -0.77
C SER A 201 -7.43 -1.73 0.23
N GLU A 202 -8.13 -2.87 0.12
CA GLU A 202 -9.06 -3.32 1.16
C GLU A 202 -8.31 -3.49 2.49
N GLY A 203 -8.86 -2.89 3.54
CA GLY A 203 -8.16 -2.72 4.82
C GLY A 203 -8.17 -4.00 5.66
N GLY A 204 -7.05 -4.28 6.32
CA GLY A 204 -7.01 -5.18 7.46
C GLY A 204 -7.43 -4.49 8.76
N GLU A 205 -7.59 -5.29 9.82
CA GLU A 205 -8.20 -4.91 11.10
C GLU A 205 -7.20 -4.23 12.05
N TYR A 206 -5.91 -4.18 11.71
CA TYR A 206 -4.82 -3.78 12.62
C TYR A 206 -4.42 -2.30 12.53
N GLU A 207 -3.79 -1.77 13.60
CA GLU A 207 -3.33 -0.38 13.69
C GLU A 207 -2.34 0.02 12.58
N THR A 208 -1.46 -0.89 12.17
CA THR A 208 -0.51 -0.66 11.07
C THR A 208 -1.19 -0.49 9.72
N ASP A 209 -2.30 -1.18 9.49
CA ASP A 209 -3.10 -1.04 8.26
C ASP A 209 -3.87 0.29 8.25
N PHE A 210 -4.22 0.81 9.42
CA PHE A 210 -4.76 2.17 9.54
C PHE A 210 -3.73 3.22 9.12
N VAL A 211 -2.48 3.13 9.61
CA VAL A 211 -1.41 4.06 9.23
C VAL A 211 -1.09 3.98 7.73
N GLU A 212 -1.06 2.77 7.14
CA GLU A 212 -0.81 2.59 5.70
C GLU A 212 -1.90 3.31 4.88
N ARG A 213 -3.17 3.12 5.25
CA ARG A 213 -4.31 3.77 4.59
C ARG A 213 -4.29 5.29 4.76
N ALA A 214 -3.95 5.78 5.95
CA ALA A 214 -3.82 7.22 6.20
C ALA A 214 -2.75 7.82 5.29
N LEU A 215 -1.58 7.17 5.19
CA LEU A 215 -0.49 7.62 4.33
C LEU A 215 -0.86 7.62 2.85
N LYS A 216 -1.56 6.60 2.36
CA LYS A 216 -2.11 6.57 0.99
C LYS A 216 -3.08 7.72 0.73
N LYS A 217 -3.98 7.99 1.67
CA LYS A 217 -4.92 9.13 1.59
C LYS A 217 -4.18 10.47 1.56
N PHE A 218 -3.16 10.66 2.41
CA PHE A 218 -2.33 11.85 2.38
C PHE A 218 -1.58 12.01 1.04
N GLY A 219 -0.99 10.95 0.53
CA GLY A 219 -0.35 10.96 -0.79
C GLY A 219 -1.31 11.36 -1.91
N LYS A 220 -2.51 10.76 -1.94
CA LYS A 220 -3.56 11.09 -2.92
C LYS A 220 -4.05 12.54 -2.77
N LEU A 221 -4.23 13.02 -1.55
CA LEU A 221 -4.60 14.42 -1.30
C LEU A 221 -3.51 15.39 -1.74
N LEU A 222 -2.23 15.06 -1.51
CA LEU A 222 -1.11 15.87 -1.99
C LEU A 222 -1.07 15.92 -3.52
N GLN A 223 -1.25 14.77 -4.19
CA GLN A 223 -1.34 14.70 -5.66
C GLN A 223 -2.48 15.56 -6.21
N ILE A 224 -3.67 15.51 -5.60
CA ILE A 224 -4.84 16.29 -6.02
C ILE A 224 -4.61 17.79 -5.75
N ALA A 225 -4.06 18.15 -4.59
CA ALA A 225 -3.91 19.54 -4.16
C ALA A 225 -2.80 20.28 -4.91
N PHE A 226 -1.69 19.62 -5.20
CA PHE A 226 -0.53 20.20 -5.87
C PHE A 226 -0.51 19.98 -7.38
N GLY A 227 -1.24 18.97 -7.85
CA GLY A 227 -1.31 18.61 -9.27
C GLY A 227 0.06 18.32 -9.88
N GLU A 228 0.14 18.47 -11.21
CA GLU A 228 1.39 18.28 -11.95
C GLU A 228 2.46 19.32 -11.58
N ALA A 229 2.05 20.59 -11.43
CA ALA A 229 2.95 21.70 -11.12
C ALA A 229 3.71 21.54 -9.79
N GLY A 230 3.13 20.85 -8.81
CA GLY A 230 3.77 20.61 -7.52
C GLY A 230 4.42 19.24 -7.40
N SER A 231 4.48 18.44 -8.47
CA SER A 231 5.19 17.17 -8.49
C SER A 231 6.64 17.34 -8.00
N GLU A 232 7.38 18.32 -8.54
CA GLU A 232 8.77 18.56 -8.12
C GLU A 232 8.88 18.96 -6.63
N ILE A 233 7.90 19.71 -6.12
CA ILE A 233 7.83 20.10 -4.70
C ILE A 233 7.65 18.86 -3.83
N ILE A 234 6.71 17.98 -4.18
CA ILE A 234 6.45 16.73 -3.47
C ILE A 234 7.69 15.82 -3.52
N GLY A 235 8.26 15.62 -4.71
CA GLY A 235 9.37 14.68 -4.92
C GLY A 235 10.61 15.03 -4.09
N LYS A 236 10.99 16.31 -4.09
CA LYS A 236 12.13 16.82 -3.33
C LYS A 236 11.91 16.77 -1.81
N ASN A 237 10.69 17.07 -1.34
CA ASN A 237 10.39 17.13 0.09
C ASN A 237 10.05 15.78 0.72
N LEU A 238 9.76 14.75 -0.09
CA LEU A 238 9.61 13.36 0.37
C LEU A 238 10.88 12.52 0.17
N GLY A 239 11.94 13.12 -0.38
CA GLY A 239 13.25 12.47 -0.57
C GLY A 239 13.97 12.15 0.74
N ALA A 240 14.98 11.29 0.65
CA ALA A 240 15.64 10.70 1.82
C ALA A 240 16.49 11.66 2.66
N ASP A 241 16.89 12.82 2.10
CA ASP A 241 17.82 13.75 2.75
C ASP A 241 17.34 15.20 2.64
N GLY A 242 17.21 15.89 3.78
CA GLY A 242 16.93 17.32 3.88
C GLY A 242 15.74 17.68 4.78
N ASP A 243 15.79 18.87 5.36
CA ASP A 243 14.63 19.46 6.05
C ASP A 243 13.54 19.83 5.03
N LEU A 244 12.29 19.89 5.50
CA LEU A 244 11.15 20.37 4.71
C LEU A 244 11.44 21.78 4.17
N ASN A 245 11.67 21.86 2.86
CA ASN A 245 11.86 23.10 2.13
C ASN A 245 10.94 23.13 0.89
N PRO A 246 9.71 23.65 1.05
CA PRO A 246 8.77 23.74 -0.06
C PRO A 246 9.17 24.82 -1.07
N MET A 247 10.00 25.79 -0.68
CA MET A 247 10.42 26.94 -1.50
C MET A 247 11.61 26.57 -2.38
N ILE A 248 11.42 25.57 -3.24
CA ILE A 248 12.39 25.18 -4.25
C ILE A 248 12.40 26.19 -5.41
N ALA A 249 13.57 26.38 -6.03
CA ALA A 249 13.69 27.22 -7.22
C ALA A 249 12.81 26.65 -8.36
N GLY A 250 12.02 27.53 -8.98
CA GLY A 250 11.16 27.14 -10.10
C GLY A 250 11.94 26.82 -11.37
N ARG A 251 11.33 26.01 -12.24
CA ARG A 251 11.89 25.58 -13.51
C ARG A 251 11.20 26.32 -14.65
N LYS A 252 11.99 26.82 -15.61
CA LYS A 252 11.44 27.34 -16.87
C LYS A 252 10.94 26.18 -17.73
N MET A 253 9.73 26.31 -18.26
CA MET A 253 9.10 25.34 -19.15
C MET A 253 8.21 26.04 -20.17
N ASP A 254 7.91 25.37 -21.29
CA ASP A 254 6.99 25.86 -22.32
C ASP A 254 5.67 25.10 -22.25
N ALA A 255 4.55 25.82 -22.24
CA ALA A 255 3.22 25.25 -22.11
C ALA A 255 2.19 26.03 -22.92
N ILE A 256 1.09 25.35 -23.21
CA ILE A 256 -0.18 26.00 -23.51
C ILE A 256 -0.87 26.27 -22.18
N PHE A 257 -1.30 27.51 -21.97
CA PHE A 257 -2.08 27.94 -20.82
C PHE A 257 -3.52 28.18 -21.24
N GLY A 258 -4.43 27.64 -20.45
CA GLY A 258 -5.87 27.81 -20.59
C GLY A 258 -6.45 28.51 -19.37
N PHE A 259 -7.32 29.49 -19.61
CA PHE A 259 -8.23 30.02 -18.60
C PHE A 259 -9.67 29.74 -19.00
N ALA A 260 -10.48 29.33 -18.03
CA ALA A 260 -11.91 29.17 -18.20
C ALA A 260 -12.65 29.93 -17.10
N ILE A 261 -13.62 30.78 -17.43
CA ILE A 261 -14.41 31.54 -16.45
C ILE A 261 -15.91 31.32 -16.68
N VAL A 262 -16.64 31.12 -15.59
CA VAL A 262 -18.10 31.02 -15.60
C VAL A 262 -18.73 32.40 -15.81
N ARG A 263 -19.57 32.54 -16.85
CA ARG A 263 -20.27 33.80 -17.11
C ARG A 263 -21.37 34.06 -16.08
N ASN A 264 -21.53 35.31 -15.68
CA ASN A 264 -22.52 35.74 -14.68
C ASN A 264 -22.40 34.99 -13.33
N PHE A 265 -21.19 34.55 -12.96
CA PHE A 265 -20.98 33.80 -11.72
C PHE A 265 -21.39 34.60 -10.49
N THR A 266 -21.09 35.90 -10.42
CA THR A 266 -21.49 36.76 -9.30
C THR A 266 -23.02 36.72 -9.08
N ASP A 267 -23.81 36.88 -10.13
CA ASP A 267 -25.28 36.80 -10.05
C ASP A 267 -25.75 35.41 -9.59
N CYS A 268 -25.12 34.35 -10.09
CA CYS A 268 -25.40 32.97 -9.66
C CYS A 268 -25.10 32.78 -8.17
N THR A 269 -23.97 33.30 -7.69
CA THR A 269 -23.55 33.13 -6.29
C THR A 269 -24.47 33.82 -5.30
N GLU A 270 -24.96 35.03 -5.64
CA GLU A 270 -25.93 35.75 -4.82
C GLU A 270 -27.27 35.01 -4.73
N CYS A 271 -27.66 34.30 -5.80
CA CYS A 271 -28.91 33.56 -5.85
C CYS A 271 -28.84 32.20 -5.13
N LEU A 272 -27.76 31.44 -5.33
CA LEU A 272 -27.59 30.06 -4.85
C LEU A 272 -27.13 29.97 -3.39
N GLN A 273 -26.40 30.97 -2.88
CA GLN A 273 -25.95 31.04 -1.49
C GLN A 273 -25.19 29.76 -1.03
N GLU A 274 -25.80 28.90 -0.22
CA GLU A 274 -25.17 27.68 0.30
C GLU A 274 -24.88 26.65 -0.82
N ASP A 275 -25.65 26.69 -1.91
CA ASP A 275 -25.52 25.74 -3.04
C ASP A 275 -24.40 26.14 -4.03
N VAL A 276 -23.72 27.27 -3.81
CA VAL A 276 -22.61 27.73 -4.68
C VAL A 276 -21.48 26.71 -4.79
N MET A 277 -21.18 26.03 -3.68
CA MET A 277 -20.12 25.03 -3.67
C MET A 277 -20.46 23.82 -4.55
N VAL A 278 -21.73 23.39 -4.57
CA VAL A 278 -22.18 22.32 -5.47
C VAL A 278 -22.08 22.80 -6.92
N PHE A 279 -22.56 24.01 -7.20
CA PHE A 279 -22.52 24.61 -8.53
C PHE A 279 -21.10 24.69 -9.11
N VAL A 280 -20.16 25.27 -8.36
CA VAL A 280 -18.78 25.43 -8.84
C VAL A 280 -18.05 24.10 -8.95
N ASN A 281 -18.30 23.15 -8.04
CA ASN A 281 -17.66 21.83 -8.09
C ASN A 281 -18.19 20.98 -9.25
N THR A 282 -19.48 21.06 -9.60
CA THR A 282 -20.03 20.39 -10.79
C THR A 282 -19.39 20.93 -12.07
N ILE A 283 -19.21 22.26 -12.18
CA ILE A 283 -18.51 22.86 -13.33
C ILE A 283 -17.03 22.43 -13.35
N ALA A 284 -16.36 22.50 -12.20
CA ALA A 284 -14.97 22.13 -12.06
C ALA A 284 -14.73 20.66 -12.46
N ASP A 285 -15.60 19.74 -12.06
CA ASP A 285 -15.49 18.33 -12.45
C ASP A 285 -15.54 18.14 -13.97
N ILE A 286 -16.50 18.78 -14.64
CA ILE A 286 -16.63 18.74 -16.10
C ILE A 286 -15.37 19.29 -16.78
N VAL A 287 -14.94 20.49 -16.39
CA VAL A 287 -13.76 21.16 -16.99
C VAL A 287 -12.49 20.37 -16.72
N HIS A 288 -12.25 19.95 -15.47
CA HIS A 288 -11.04 19.23 -15.09
C HIS A 288 -10.96 17.85 -15.74
N ARG A 289 -12.08 17.13 -15.84
CA ARG A 289 -12.14 15.85 -16.53
C ARG A 289 -11.85 16.01 -18.03
N ALA A 290 -12.48 16.98 -18.69
CA ALA A 290 -12.23 17.26 -20.10
C ALA A 290 -10.75 17.62 -20.37
N VAL A 291 -10.13 18.41 -19.49
CA VAL A 291 -8.71 18.76 -19.57
C VAL A 291 -7.82 17.53 -19.36
N LYS A 292 -8.09 16.75 -18.32
CA LYS A 292 -7.27 15.59 -17.95
C LYS A 292 -7.29 14.50 -19.03
N GLU A 293 -8.46 14.22 -19.59
CA GLU A 293 -8.65 13.24 -20.67
C GLU A 293 -7.97 13.69 -21.98
N ASN A 294 -7.74 14.99 -22.15
CA ASN A 294 -7.02 15.57 -23.28
C ASN A 294 -5.61 16.05 -22.89
N GLN A 295 -4.92 15.28 -22.05
CA GLN A 295 -3.48 15.42 -21.74
C GLN A 295 -3.08 16.75 -21.07
N GLY A 296 -4.05 17.49 -20.52
CA GLY A 296 -3.80 18.68 -19.73
C GLY A 296 -3.80 18.42 -18.23
N ALA A 297 -3.38 19.43 -17.48
CA ALA A 297 -3.39 19.44 -16.03
C ALA A 297 -4.14 20.67 -15.51
N PRO A 298 -5.23 20.48 -14.75
CA PRO A 298 -5.77 21.54 -13.90
C PRO A 298 -4.71 21.97 -12.88
N ASN A 299 -4.61 23.27 -12.62
CA ASN A 299 -3.66 23.84 -11.66
C ASN A 299 -4.36 24.53 -10.50
N LYS A 300 -5.15 25.57 -10.78
CA LYS A 300 -5.72 26.42 -9.73
C LYS A 300 -7.16 26.80 -10.03
N ASN A 301 -7.98 26.74 -8.99
CA ASN A 301 -9.37 27.22 -8.98
C ASN A 301 -9.40 28.55 -8.24
N ILE A 302 -9.94 29.59 -8.87
CA ILE A 302 -9.98 30.97 -8.37
C ILE A 302 -11.42 31.48 -8.48
N GLY A 303 -12.29 31.02 -7.57
CA GLY A 303 -13.72 31.37 -7.59
C GLY A 303 -14.39 30.90 -8.89
N GLU A 304 -14.67 31.84 -9.78
CA GLU A 304 -15.27 31.61 -11.12
C GLU A 304 -14.29 31.10 -12.17
N ALA A 305 -12.98 31.19 -11.92
CA ALA A 305 -11.93 30.93 -12.89
C ALA A 305 -11.15 29.65 -12.64
N PHE A 306 -10.83 28.92 -13.71
CA PHE A 306 -10.00 27.72 -13.69
C PHE A 306 -8.74 27.96 -14.54
N LEU A 307 -7.57 27.66 -13.98
CA LEU A 307 -6.28 27.68 -14.69
C LEU A 307 -5.86 26.24 -15.03
N MET A 308 -5.56 26.01 -16.30
CA MET A 308 -5.11 24.74 -16.84
C MET A 308 -3.83 24.92 -17.66
N ALA A 309 -3.00 23.88 -17.72
CA ALA A 309 -1.79 23.89 -18.52
C ALA A 309 -1.60 22.57 -19.27
N TRP A 310 -1.06 22.66 -20.48
CA TRP A 310 -0.55 21.52 -21.24
C TRP A 310 0.94 21.72 -21.45
N ARG A 311 1.73 20.89 -20.77
CA ARG A 311 3.18 20.93 -20.85
C ARG A 311 3.65 20.47 -22.22
N LEU A 312 4.50 21.27 -22.86
CA LEU A 312 5.15 20.87 -24.10
C LEU A 312 6.39 20.02 -23.79
N PRO A 313 6.76 19.08 -24.68
CA PRO A 313 8.01 18.34 -24.56
C PRO A 313 9.22 19.29 -24.51
N ASP A 314 10.24 18.94 -23.71
CA ASP A 314 11.46 19.74 -23.63
C ASP A 314 12.12 19.87 -25.01
N GLY A 315 12.40 21.10 -25.44
CA GLY A 315 13.00 21.38 -26.75
C GLY A 315 12.02 21.43 -27.93
N ALA A 316 10.72 21.35 -27.66
CA ALA A 316 9.70 21.60 -28.65
C ALA A 316 9.76 23.03 -29.21
N ASP A 317 9.62 23.18 -30.53
CA ASP A 317 9.55 24.50 -31.16
C ASP A 317 8.16 25.11 -30.94
N ILE A 318 8.10 26.23 -30.20
CA ILE A 318 6.88 27.00 -29.92
C ILE A 318 6.27 27.57 -31.23
N GLY A 319 7.04 27.61 -32.33
CA GLY A 319 6.57 27.98 -33.66
C GLY A 319 6.23 26.80 -34.59
N GLY A 320 6.48 25.56 -34.17
CA GLY A 320 6.27 24.36 -34.98
C GLY A 320 4.90 23.69 -34.72
N PRO A 321 4.38 22.92 -35.69
CA PRO A 321 3.16 22.14 -35.47
C PRO A 321 3.46 20.97 -34.52
N ILE A 322 3.08 21.11 -33.25
CA ILE A 322 3.03 20.01 -32.27
C ILE A 322 1.59 19.45 -32.21
N GLY A 323 0.91 19.45 -33.37
CA GLY A 323 -0.56 19.47 -33.53
C GLY A 323 -1.33 18.63 -32.51
N THR A 324 -0.83 17.46 -32.14
CA THR A 324 -1.46 16.57 -31.14
C THR A 324 -1.78 17.24 -29.79
N ILE A 325 -0.87 18.03 -29.20
CA ILE A 325 -1.12 18.65 -27.87
C ILE A 325 -2.01 19.89 -28.01
N ALA A 326 -1.77 20.72 -29.03
CA ALA A 326 -2.58 21.91 -29.27
C ALA A 326 -4.03 21.56 -29.63
N ASP A 327 -4.22 20.54 -30.47
CA ASP A 327 -5.54 20.02 -30.83
C ASP A 327 -6.23 19.43 -29.60
N SER A 328 -5.49 18.70 -28.74
CA SER A 328 -6.03 18.18 -27.47
C SER A 328 -6.48 19.31 -26.54
N ALA A 329 -5.70 20.39 -26.43
CA ALA A 329 -6.08 21.55 -25.64
C ALA A 329 -7.38 22.20 -26.15
N LEU A 330 -7.49 22.44 -27.47
CA LEU A 330 -8.73 22.98 -28.06
C LEU A 330 -9.91 22.01 -27.90
N LYS A 331 -9.69 20.71 -28.15
CA LYS A 331 -10.69 19.65 -27.96
C LYS A 331 -11.24 19.63 -26.54
N SER A 332 -10.38 19.82 -25.54
CA SER A 332 -10.80 19.87 -24.12
C SER A 332 -11.79 21.01 -23.85
N PHE A 333 -11.56 22.18 -24.46
CA PHE A 333 -12.39 23.36 -24.27
C PHE A 333 -13.72 23.25 -25.02
N VAL A 334 -13.70 22.76 -26.27
CA VAL A 334 -14.93 22.47 -27.02
C VAL A 334 -15.79 21.46 -26.26
N ARG A 335 -15.17 20.38 -25.75
CA ARG A 335 -15.87 19.37 -24.95
C ARG A 335 -16.42 19.94 -23.65
N ALA A 336 -15.66 20.74 -22.92
CA ALA A 336 -16.12 21.38 -21.70
C ALA A 336 -17.33 22.31 -21.96
N CYS A 337 -17.30 23.12 -23.03
CA CYS A 337 -18.46 23.94 -23.43
C CYS A 337 -19.72 23.09 -23.61
N LEU A 338 -19.60 21.99 -24.36
CA LEU A 338 -20.72 21.12 -24.69
C LEU A 338 -21.25 20.37 -23.47
N GLU A 339 -20.37 19.80 -22.65
CA GLU A 339 -20.76 19.06 -21.45
C GLU A 339 -21.37 19.98 -20.36
N VAL A 340 -20.87 21.21 -20.21
CA VAL A 340 -21.47 22.21 -19.29
C VAL A 340 -22.88 22.57 -19.76
N GLN A 341 -23.06 22.84 -21.06
CA GLN A 341 -24.38 23.16 -21.62
C GLN A 341 -25.36 21.98 -21.56
N ALA A 342 -24.85 20.76 -21.59
CA ALA A 342 -25.64 19.53 -21.54
C ALA A 342 -25.96 19.04 -20.12
N SER A 343 -25.26 19.52 -19.09
CA SER A 343 -25.43 19.02 -17.73
C SER A 343 -26.83 19.28 -17.18
N GLU A 344 -27.54 18.19 -16.88
CA GLU A 344 -28.87 18.26 -16.27
C GLU A 344 -28.81 18.83 -14.85
N GLU A 345 -27.74 18.54 -14.11
CA GLU A 345 -27.51 19.06 -12.76
C GLU A 345 -27.34 20.57 -12.77
N LEU A 346 -26.51 21.11 -13.68
CA LEU A 346 -26.35 22.55 -13.87
C LEU A 346 -27.67 23.19 -14.33
N ARG A 347 -28.41 22.54 -15.22
CA ARG A 347 -29.72 23.03 -15.66
C ARG A 347 -30.70 23.18 -14.48
N LYS A 348 -30.81 22.16 -13.62
CA LYS A 348 -31.65 22.20 -12.41
C LYS A 348 -31.27 23.34 -11.48
N MET A 349 -29.97 23.59 -11.30
CA MET A 349 -29.50 24.73 -10.51
C MET A 349 -29.87 26.07 -11.16
N THR A 350 -29.75 26.21 -12.48
CA THR A 350 -30.13 27.45 -13.18
C THR A 350 -31.64 27.71 -13.22
N GLU A 351 -32.48 26.67 -13.09
CA GLU A 351 -33.94 26.79 -13.00
C GLU A 351 -34.42 27.36 -11.65
N HIS A 352 -33.50 27.59 -10.70
CA HIS A 352 -33.83 28.18 -9.41
C HIS A 352 -34.57 29.53 -9.58
N PRO A 353 -35.69 29.78 -8.86
CA PRO A 353 -36.54 30.95 -9.09
C PRO A 353 -35.81 32.29 -9.02
N LYS A 354 -34.88 32.45 -8.06
CA LYS A 354 -34.08 33.69 -7.92
C LYS A 354 -33.17 33.94 -9.12
N ILE A 355 -32.61 32.87 -9.72
CA ILE A 355 -31.78 33.00 -10.92
C ILE A 355 -32.67 33.40 -12.09
N GLN A 356 -33.81 32.75 -12.28
CA GLN A 356 -34.71 33.06 -13.40
C GLN A 356 -35.37 34.44 -13.28
N GLU A 357 -35.55 34.96 -12.06
CA GLU A 357 -35.99 36.34 -11.84
C GLU A 357 -34.91 37.36 -12.25
N ARG A 358 -33.65 37.09 -11.91
CA ARG A 358 -32.53 38.02 -12.18
C ARG A 358 -31.94 37.89 -13.58
N LEU A 359 -31.88 36.67 -14.10
CA LEU A 359 -31.35 36.29 -15.40
C LEU A 359 -32.35 35.35 -16.11
N PRO A 360 -33.43 35.89 -16.72
CA PRO A 360 -34.44 35.09 -17.38
C PRO A 360 -33.86 34.24 -18.51
N GLY A 361 -34.11 32.93 -18.49
CA GLY A 361 -33.62 31.99 -19.51
C GLY A 361 -32.12 31.69 -19.44
N TYR A 362 -31.46 32.06 -18.34
CA TYR A 362 -30.02 31.82 -18.17
C TYR A 362 -29.69 30.33 -18.22
N ARG A 363 -28.59 30.03 -18.92
CA ARG A 363 -27.91 28.74 -18.93
C ARG A 363 -26.45 28.98 -18.61
N VAL A 364 -25.82 28.01 -17.94
CA VAL A 364 -24.40 28.09 -17.63
C VAL A 364 -23.62 28.14 -18.95
N THR A 365 -22.85 29.20 -19.10
CA THR A 365 -21.94 29.41 -20.23
C THR A 365 -20.58 29.82 -19.67
N MET A 366 -19.54 29.56 -20.43
CA MET A 366 -18.17 29.80 -19.99
C MET A 366 -17.37 30.49 -21.09
N GLY A 367 -16.48 31.40 -20.69
CA GLY A 367 -15.44 31.96 -21.54
C GLY A 367 -14.17 31.14 -21.40
N PHE A 368 -13.46 30.92 -22.50
CA PHE A 368 -12.23 30.16 -22.56
C PHE A 368 -11.15 30.90 -23.34
N GLY A 369 -9.96 31.03 -22.76
CA GLY A 369 -8.79 31.67 -23.38
C GLY A 369 -7.60 30.73 -23.51
N LEU A 370 -7.02 30.61 -24.70
CA LEU A 370 -5.85 29.74 -24.98
C LEU A 370 -4.66 30.54 -25.53
N HIS A 371 -3.50 30.35 -24.87
CA HIS A 371 -2.24 30.93 -25.30
C HIS A 371 -1.07 29.99 -25.06
N VAL A 372 -0.03 30.07 -25.89
CA VAL A 372 1.22 29.33 -25.69
C VAL A 372 2.36 30.27 -25.31
N GLY A 373 3.21 29.83 -24.39
CA GLY A 373 4.52 30.42 -24.18
C GLY A 373 5.27 29.80 -23.02
N TRP A 374 6.41 30.40 -22.67
CA TRP A 374 7.20 29.98 -21.51
C TRP A 374 6.52 30.37 -20.20
N ALA A 375 6.76 29.63 -19.12
CA ALA A 375 6.52 30.03 -17.75
C ALA A 375 7.54 29.44 -16.78
N ILE A 376 7.61 30.00 -15.58
CA ILE A 376 8.31 29.39 -14.45
C ILE A 376 7.30 28.58 -13.64
N GLU A 377 7.46 27.27 -13.63
CA GLU A 377 6.75 26.32 -12.78
C GLU A 377 7.44 26.25 -11.42
N GLY A 378 6.73 26.44 -10.32
CA GLY A 378 7.32 26.31 -8.99
C GLY A 378 6.39 26.71 -7.84
N ALA A 379 6.95 26.67 -6.63
CA ALA A 379 6.24 27.09 -5.42
C ALA A 379 6.19 28.64 -5.32
N ILE A 380 4.99 29.18 -5.16
CA ILE A 380 4.77 30.58 -4.79
C ILE A 380 4.15 30.65 -3.39
N GLY A 381 4.60 31.60 -2.58
CA GLY A 381 4.01 31.88 -1.27
C GLY A 381 5.07 32.07 -0.19
N SER A 382 4.79 31.52 0.98
CA SER A 382 5.62 31.60 2.18
C SER A 382 5.65 30.25 2.90
N MET A 383 6.44 30.15 3.97
CA MET A 383 6.44 28.96 4.82
C MET A 383 5.09 28.67 5.50
N LEU A 384 4.17 29.63 5.52
CA LEU A 384 2.81 29.46 6.08
C LEU A 384 1.83 28.87 5.06
N LYS A 385 1.99 29.21 3.79
CA LYS A 385 1.12 28.77 2.69
C LYS A 385 1.88 28.87 1.37
N ILE A 386 1.89 27.76 0.66
CA ILE A 386 2.44 27.63 -0.69
C ILE A 386 1.34 27.23 -1.67
N ASP A 387 1.47 27.64 -2.91
CA ASP A 387 0.74 27.13 -4.07
C ASP A 387 1.77 26.71 -5.14
N ALA A 388 1.57 25.57 -5.80
CA ALA A 388 2.33 25.23 -7.00
C ALA A 388 1.68 25.94 -8.19
N SER A 389 2.43 26.79 -8.88
CA SER A 389 1.84 27.63 -9.94
C SER A 389 2.79 27.93 -11.08
N TYR A 390 2.23 28.53 -12.13
CA TYR A 390 2.94 28.99 -13.31
C TYR A 390 3.00 30.51 -13.31
N LEU A 391 4.20 31.07 -13.39
CA LEU A 391 4.41 32.52 -13.44
C LEU A 391 4.99 32.94 -14.78
N SER A 392 4.25 33.76 -15.51
CA SER A 392 4.68 34.33 -16.80
C SER A 392 3.74 35.43 -17.30
N PRO A 393 4.24 36.39 -18.11
CA PRO A 393 3.39 37.21 -18.97
C PRO A 393 2.47 36.39 -19.88
N ASN A 394 2.88 35.18 -20.29
CA ASN A 394 2.09 34.31 -21.17
C ASN A 394 0.87 33.71 -20.45
N VAL A 395 0.99 33.39 -19.15
CA VAL A 395 -0.15 32.96 -18.32
C VAL A 395 -1.16 34.09 -18.23
N ASN A 396 -0.69 35.32 -18.00
CA ASN A 396 -1.56 36.50 -17.98
C ASN A 396 -2.22 36.79 -19.34
N MET A 397 -1.57 36.44 -20.46
CA MET A 397 -2.17 36.57 -21.78
C MET A 397 -3.35 35.61 -21.96
N ALA A 398 -3.25 34.36 -21.52
CA ALA A 398 -4.37 33.42 -21.55
C ALA A 398 -5.58 33.94 -20.75
N ALA A 399 -5.35 34.50 -19.56
CA ALA A 399 -6.40 35.13 -18.75
C ALA A 399 -7.06 36.31 -19.48
N ARG A 400 -6.28 37.14 -20.19
CA ARG A 400 -6.82 38.27 -20.96
C ARG A 400 -7.59 37.82 -22.19
N LEU A 401 -7.17 36.74 -22.84
CA LEU A 401 -7.91 36.17 -23.96
C LEU A 401 -9.26 35.64 -23.49
N GLU A 402 -9.29 34.98 -22.34
CA GLU A 402 -10.54 34.59 -21.69
C GLU A 402 -11.41 35.84 -21.46
N SER A 403 -10.90 36.90 -20.83
CA SER A 403 -11.71 38.11 -20.59
C SER A 403 -12.17 38.78 -21.90
N GLY A 404 -11.37 38.67 -22.96
CA GLY A 404 -11.71 39.09 -24.32
C GLY A 404 -12.89 38.33 -24.92
N THR A 405 -13.20 37.11 -24.46
CA THR A 405 -14.36 36.34 -24.92
C THR A 405 -15.68 37.10 -24.73
N HIS A 406 -15.79 37.90 -23.66
CA HIS A 406 -16.93 38.78 -23.42
C HIS A 406 -17.05 39.90 -24.45
N GLN A 407 -15.92 40.48 -24.86
CA GLN A 407 -15.89 41.59 -25.80
C GLN A 407 -16.19 41.14 -27.23
N PHE A 408 -15.86 39.90 -27.58
CA PHE A 408 -16.11 39.33 -28.90
C PHE A 408 -17.38 38.47 -28.95
N HIS A 409 -18.06 38.24 -27.83
CA HIS A 409 -19.22 37.34 -27.70
C HIS A 409 -18.98 35.94 -28.28
N VAL A 410 -17.83 35.34 -27.96
CA VAL A 410 -17.47 33.96 -28.34
C VAL A 410 -17.20 33.12 -27.10
N ASP A 411 -17.34 31.81 -27.17
CA ASP A 411 -17.01 30.95 -26.01
C ASP A 411 -15.50 30.70 -25.89
N ILE A 412 -14.78 30.61 -27.03
CA ILE A 412 -13.35 30.30 -27.05
C ILE A 412 -12.59 31.39 -27.80
N LEU A 413 -11.51 31.91 -27.21
CA LEU A 413 -10.58 32.84 -27.84
C LEU A 413 -9.15 32.33 -27.79
N MET A 414 -8.49 32.35 -28.93
CA MET A 414 -7.15 31.82 -29.13
C MET A 414 -6.21 32.89 -29.68
N SER A 415 -4.99 32.90 -29.17
CA SER A 415 -3.90 33.69 -29.75
C SER A 415 -3.40 33.11 -31.09
N GLU A 416 -2.86 33.97 -31.94
CA GLU A 416 -2.15 33.58 -33.17
C GLU A 416 -1.04 32.55 -32.94
N THR A 417 -0.26 32.71 -31.88
CA THR A 417 0.82 31.76 -31.55
C THR A 417 0.27 30.37 -31.25
N PHE A 418 -0.83 30.28 -30.50
CA PHE A 418 -1.51 29.01 -30.25
C PHE A 418 -2.13 28.44 -31.53
N TYR A 419 -2.83 29.27 -32.30
CA TYR A 419 -3.43 28.85 -33.58
C TYR A 419 -2.40 28.24 -34.52
N ASN A 420 -1.19 28.80 -34.58
CA ASN A 420 -0.11 28.29 -35.42
C ASN A 420 0.40 26.90 -35.02
N MET A 421 0.18 26.47 -33.77
CA MET A 421 0.53 25.11 -33.31
C MET A 421 -0.49 24.03 -33.68
N LEU A 422 -1.73 24.42 -33.97
CA LEU A 422 -2.80 23.49 -34.35
C LEU A 422 -2.43 22.73 -35.64
N SER A 423 -2.96 21.51 -35.76
CA SER A 423 -2.85 20.75 -37.00
C SER A 423 -3.56 21.47 -38.16
N PRO A 424 -3.12 21.27 -39.42
CA PRO A 424 -3.80 21.84 -40.58
C PRO A 424 -5.30 21.54 -40.61
N GLU A 425 -5.69 20.32 -40.24
CA GLU A 425 -7.07 19.86 -40.20
C GLU A 425 -7.90 20.72 -39.24
N VAL A 426 -7.42 20.92 -38.01
CA VAL A 426 -8.12 21.72 -36.99
C VAL A 426 -8.06 23.21 -37.29
N LYS A 427 -6.99 23.71 -37.92
CA LYS A 427 -6.87 25.10 -38.37
C LYS A 427 -7.99 25.52 -39.32
N HIS A 428 -8.43 24.62 -40.20
CA HIS A 428 -9.53 24.88 -41.15
C HIS A 428 -10.91 24.94 -40.48
N LEU A 429 -11.04 24.43 -39.26
CA LEU A 429 -12.26 24.50 -38.44
C LEU A 429 -12.37 25.81 -37.68
N CYS A 430 -11.25 26.51 -37.47
CA CYS A 430 -11.21 27.79 -36.78
C CYS A 430 -11.33 28.96 -37.76
N ARG A 431 -11.69 30.14 -37.24
CA ARG A 431 -11.66 31.39 -38.03
C ARG A 431 -10.95 32.51 -37.29
N ARG A 432 -10.36 33.42 -38.04
CA ARG A 432 -9.76 34.66 -37.52
C ARG A 432 -10.88 35.66 -37.21
N ILE A 433 -10.86 36.25 -36.02
CA ILE A 433 -11.83 37.25 -35.58
C ILE A 433 -11.32 38.65 -35.88
N ASP A 434 -10.12 38.97 -35.41
CA ASP A 434 -9.60 40.33 -35.44
C ASP A 434 -8.07 40.33 -35.25
N ARG A 435 -7.44 41.49 -35.43
CA ARG A 435 -6.05 41.75 -35.05
C ARG A 435 -6.00 42.91 -34.08
N VAL A 436 -5.49 42.66 -32.88
CA VAL A 436 -5.54 43.63 -31.79
C VAL A 436 -4.21 43.77 -31.08
N THR A 437 -3.98 44.93 -30.45
CA THR A 437 -2.99 45.06 -29.37
C THR A 437 -3.70 44.92 -28.03
N VAL A 438 -3.12 44.10 -27.16
CA VAL A 438 -3.63 43.87 -25.81
C VAL A 438 -2.90 44.82 -24.86
N LYS A 439 -3.61 45.40 -23.89
CA LYS A 439 -3.04 46.32 -22.91
C LYS A 439 -1.73 45.79 -22.30
N GLY A 440 -0.62 46.49 -22.56
CA GLY A 440 0.73 46.11 -22.09
C GLY A 440 1.56 45.26 -23.07
N SER A 441 1.03 44.90 -24.23
CA SER A 441 1.79 44.42 -25.38
C SER A 441 1.68 45.42 -26.53
N VAL A 442 2.82 45.88 -27.05
CA VAL A 442 2.88 46.78 -28.21
C VAL A 442 2.73 45.99 -29.51
N GLN A 443 2.99 44.69 -29.49
CA GLN A 443 2.93 43.85 -30.68
C GLN A 443 1.48 43.43 -30.96
N PRO A 444 0.94 43.76 -32.15
CA PRO A 444 -0.40 43.32 -32.53
C PRO A 444 -0.42 41.82 -32.79
N MET A 445 -1.48 41.16 -32.33
CA MET A 445 -1.67 39.72 -32.49
C MET A 445 -3.03 39.44 -33.13
N SER A 446 -3.07 38.45 -34.01
CA SER A 446 -4.33 37.94 -34.55
C SER A 446 -5.05 37.08 -33.50
N LEU A 447 -6.37 37.16 -33.47
CA LEU A 447 -7.24 36.38 -32.60
C LEU A 447 -8.07 35.40 -33.42
N TYR A 448 -8.26 34.21 -32.88
CA TYR A 448 -8.98 33.12 -33.52
C TYR A 448 -10.04 32.53 -32.58
N THR A 449 -11.08 31.93 -33.15
CA THR A 449 -12.11 31.19 -32.43
C THR A 449 -12.43 29.88 -33.11
N TYR A 450 -12.98 28.96 -32.31
CA TYR A 450 -13.72 27.80 -32.76
C TYR A 450 -15.20 28.07 -32.46
N ASP A 451 -16.04 28.12 -33.50
CA ASP A 451 -17.48 28.36 -33.33
C ASP A 451 -18.15 27.08 -32.80
N VAL A 452 -18.23 26.95 -31.47
CA VAL A 452 -18.79 25.75 -30.81
C VAL A 452 -20.22 25.49 -31.32
N PRO A 453 -20.54 24.24 -31.71
CA PRO A 453 -21.89 23.92 -32.17
C PRO A 453 -22.91 24.09 -31.04
N PRO A 454 -24.14 24.54 -31.35
CA PRO A 454 -25.19 24.67 -30.34
C PRO A 454 -25.56 23.31 -29.73
N CYS A 455 -25.57 23.23 -28.41
CA CYS A 455 -26.09 22.07 -27.69
C CYS A 455 -27.63 22.03 -27.82
N HIS A 456 -28.16 21.08 -28.61
CA HIS A 456 -29.60 20.87 -28.70
C HIS A 456 -30.06 19.90 -27.60
N ALA A 457 -31.22 20.16 -26.99
CA ALA A 457 -31.76 19.36 -25.88
C ALA A 457 -31.99 17.87 -26.21
N ASN A 458 -32.04 17.48 -27.48
CA ASN A 458 -32.13 16.08 -27.91
C ASN A 458 -30.76 15.42 -28.13
N THR A 459 -29.66 16.17 -28.10
CA THR A 459 -28.27 15.68 -28.17
C THR A 459 -27.74 15.27 -26.78
N LEU A 460 -28.53 15.48 -25.72
CA LEU A 460 -28.18 15.18 -24.33
C LEU A 460 -27.99 13.67 -24.06
N VAL A 461 -28.50 12.80 -24.94
CA VAL A 461 -28.44 11.34 -24.78
C VAL A 461 -27.12 10.74 -25.31
N GLU A 462 -26.35 11.49 -26.12
CA GLU A 462 -25.19 10.97 -26.87
C GLU A 462 -23.97 11.91 -26.82
N LEU A 463 -23.66 12.54 -25.68
CA LEU A 463 -22.30 13.03 -25.43
C LEU A 463 -21.33 11.90 -25.04
N THR A 464 -21.76 10.64 -25.15
CA THR A 464 -20.83 9.54 -25.32
C THR A 464 -20.06 9.82 -26.59
N VAL A 465 -18.83 10.32 -26.46
CA VAL A 465 -17.85 10.29 -27.54
C VAL A 465 -17.82 8.83 -27.99
N ASP A 466 -18.34 8.57 -29.18
CA ASP A 466 -18.17 7.25 -29.78
C ASP A 466 -16.67 7.17 -30.08
N ASP A 467 -15.93 6.40 -29.29
CA ASP A 467 -14.48 6.25 -29.43
C ASP A 467 -14.09 5.74 -30.85
N SER A 468 -15.05 5.25 -31.65
CA SER A 468 -14.84 4.86 -33.04
C SER A 468 -14.92 6.02 -34.06
N LEU A 469 -15.46 7.19 -33.67
CA LEU A 469 -15.59 8.37 -34.52
C LEU A 469 -14.55 9.45 -34.15
N ASP A 470 -14.06 10.15 -35.18
CA ASP A 470 -13.19 11.30 -34.95
C ASP A 470 -13.96 12.44 -34.26
N PHE A 471 -13.36 13.04 -33.24
CA PHE A 471 -14.00 14.07 -32.43
C PHE A 471 -14.46 15.28 -33.27
N TRP A 472 -13.67 15.68 -34.26
CA TRP A 472 -13.96 16.85 -35.08
C TRP A 472 -15.06 16.57 -36.11
N GLU A 473 -15.24 15.31 -36.50
CA GLU A 473 -16.38 14.88 -37.31
C GLU A 473 -17.68 14.87 -36.51
N GLN A 474 -17.64 14.47 -35.23
CA GLN A 474 -18.80 14.47 -34.33
C GLN A 474 -19.22 15.89 -33.92
N PHE A 475 -18.24 16.76 -33.63
CA PHE A 475 -18.49 18.10 -33.08
C PHE A 475 -18.03 19.23 -34.01
N LYS A 476 -18.44 19.17 -35.28
CA LYS A 476 -18.11 20.20 -36.29
C LYS A 476 -18.47 21.60 -35.82
N PRO A 477 -17.71 22.64 -36.22
CA PRO A 477 -18.07 24.02 -35.92
C PRO A 477 -19.49 24.34 -36.39
N ARG A 478 -20.16 25.25 -35.69
CA ARG A 478 -21.47 25.79 -36.10
C ARG A 478 -21.42 26.37 -37.51
N THR A 479 -20.30 26.99 -37.87
CA THR A 479 -20.12 27.66 -39.17
C THR A 479 -19.79 26.65 -40.27
N GLN A 480 -20.28 26.92 -41.48
CA GLN A 480 -19.88 26.17 -42.67
C GLN A 480 -18.53 26.66 -43.20
N PRO A 481 -17.76 25.82 -43.94
CA PRO A 481 -16.49 26.25 -44.55
C PRO A 481 -16.62 27.51 -45.40
N GLU A 482 -17.69 27.63 -46.19
CA GLU A 482 -17.97 28.77 -47.07
C GLU A 482 -18.15 30.06 -46.26
N TYR A 483 -18.88 29.98 -45.15
CA TYR A 483 -19.06 31.10 -44.22
C TYR A 483 -17.72 31.57 -43.66
N ARG A 484 -16.86 30.64 -43.20
CA ARG A 484 -15.54 30.99 -42.65
C ARG A 484 -14.64 31.65 -43.68
N ILE A 485 -14.68 31.21 -44.94
CA ILE A 485 -13.90 31.80 -46.04
C ILE A 485 -14.36 33.24 -46.33
N GLU A 486 -15.67 33.46 -46.45
CA GLU A 486 -16.24 34.80 -46.69
C GLU A 486 -15.96 35.73 -45.50
N TYR A 487 -16.15 35.25 -44.27
CA TYR A 487 -15.85 36.03 -43.08
C TYR A 487 -14.36 36.38 -42.98
N ALA A 488 -13.46 35.43 -43.28
CA ALA A 488 -12.02 35.69 -43.29
C ALA A 488 -11.63 36.78 -44.31
N ARG A 489 -12.30 36.81 -45.47
CA ARG A 489 -12.17 37.89 -46.46
C ARG A 489 -12.67 39.22 -45.91
N ALA A 490 -13.81 39.25 -45.23
CA ALA A 490 -14.34 40.46 -44.60
C ALA A 490 -13.36 41.04 -43.57
N VAL A 491 -12.79 40.18 -42.72
CA VAL A 491 -11.76 40.56 -41.74
C VAL A 491 -10.52 41.09 -42.47
N GLN A 492 -10.05 40.44 -43.53
CA GLN A 492 -8.89 40.93 -44.28
C GLN A 492 -9.14 42.33 -44.87
N LEU A 493 -10.30 42.58 -45.48
CA LEU A 493 -10.66 43.91 -46.00
C LEU A 493 -10.72 44.97 -44.90
N TYR A 494 -11.22 44.62 -43.71
CA TYR A 494 -11.21 45.50 -42.55
C TYR A 494 -9.77 45.84 -42.12
N LEU A 495 -8.89 44.84 -42.03
CA LEU A 495 -7.49 45.04 -41.68
C LEU A 495 -6.77 45.90 -42.74
N ASP A 496 -7.09 45.73 -44.02
CA ASP A 496 -6.53 46.51 -45.13
C ASP A 496 -7.09 47.96 -45.18
N GLY A 497 -8.04 48.33 -44.32
CA GLY A 497 -8.65 49.67 -44.26
C GLY A 497 -9.80 49.87 -45.25
N LYS A 498 -10.22 48.84 -45.97
CA LYS A 498 -11.34 48.87 -46.93
C LYS A 498 -12.68 48.59 -46.22
N TRP A 499 -13.03 49.44 -45.26
CA TRP A 499 -14.16 49.22 -44.34
C TRP A 499 -15.52 49.21 -45.06
N GLY A 500 -15.70 49.99 -46.11
CA GLY A 500 -16.92 49.95 -46.93
C GLY A 500 -17.14 48.61 -47.63
N GLU A 501 -16.09 47.98 -48.18
CA GLU A 501 -16.18 46.65 -48.78
C GLU A 501 -16.37 45.56 -47.72
N SER A 502 -15.65 45.67 -46.59
CA SER A 502 -15.79 44.76 -45.46
C SER A 502 -17.22 44.73 -44.92
N ARG A 503 -17.83 45.91 -44.74
CA ARG A 503 -19.21 46.07 -44.26
C ARG A 503 -20.21 45.22 -45.05
N VAL A 504 -20.16 45.24 -46.38
CA VAL A 504 -21.11 44.50 -47.23
C VAL A 504 -21.05 42.99 -46.94
N ILE A 505 -19.84 42.45 -46.74
CA ILE A 505 -19.65 41.03 -46.43
C ILE A 505 -20.07 40.74 -44.98
N VAL A 506 -19.73 41.61 -44.02
CA VAL A 506 -20.13 41.45 -42.61
C VAL A 506 -21.65 41.47 -42.45
N GLU A 507 -22.36 42.39 -43.11
CA GLU A 507 -23.83 42.45 -43.11
C GLU A 507 -24.46 41.18 -43.72
N LYS A 508 -23.83 40.63 -44.77
CA LYS A 508 -24.23 39.33 -45.34
C LYS A 508 -24.02 38.20 -44.32
N CYS A 509 -22.87 38.14 -43.65
CA CYS A 509 -22.60 37.15 -42.60
C CYS A 509 -23.58 37.24 -41.44
N LEU A 510 -23.99 38.45 -41.04
CA LEU A 510 -25.00 38.67 -39.99
C LEU A 510 -26.42 38.33 -40.44
N THR A 511 -26.69 38.38 -41.75
CA THR A 511 -27.97 37.90 -42.29
C THR A 511 -28.07 36.37 -42.19
N GLU A 512 -26.96 35.65 -42.39
CA GLU A 512 -26.89 34.19 -42.26
C GLU A 512 -26.82 33.73 -40.80
N TRP A 513 -26.03 34.41 -39.96
CA TRP A 513 -25.93 34.15 -38.53
C TRP A 513 -26.04 35.46 -37.72
N PRO A 514 -27.25 35.82 -37.29
CA PRO A 514 -27.50 37.08 -36.57
C PRO A 514 -26.82 37.17 -35.19
N GLU A 515 -26.52 36.03 -34.57
CA GLU A 515 -25.86 35.93 -33.26
C GLU A 515 -24.33 35.85 -33.39
N ASP A 516 -23.75 36.12 -34.56
CA ASP A 516 -22.29 36.13 -34.74
C ASP A 516 -21.67 37.34 -34.00
N GLY A 517 -21.16 37.07 -32.80
CA GLY A 517 -20.43 38.00 -31.95
C GLY A 517 -19.32 38.75 -32.70
N PRO A 518 -18.30 38.05 -33.23
CA PRO A 518 -17.24 38.66 -34.02
C PRO A 518 -17.71 39.56 -35.16
N ALA A 519 -18.73 39.18 -35.93
CA ALA A 519 -19.25 40.01 -37.01
C ALA A 519 -19.96 41.27 -36.48
N SER A 520 -20.76 41.16 -35.42
CA SER A 520 -21.44 42.30 -34.81
C SER A 520 -20.44 43.33 -34.26
N VAL A 521 -19.42 42.86 -33.54
CA VAL A 521 -18.36 43.70 -32.96
C VAL A 521 -17.55 44.40 -34.05
N LEU A 522 -17.26 43.72 -35.16
CA LEU A 522 -16.57 44.33 -36.30
C LEU A 522 -17.42 45.43 -36.94
N LEU A 523 -18.72 45.17 -37.11
CA LEU A 523 -19.67 46.14 -37.64
C LEU A 523 -19.79 47.37 -36.75
N GLU A 524 -19.85 47.19 -35.42
CA GLU A 524 -19.90 48.29 -34.45
C GLU A 524 -18.67 49.19 -34.52
N VAL A 525 -17.47 48.60 -34.64
CA VAL A 525 -16.25 49.40 -34.81
C VAL A 525 -16.27 50.18 -36.11
N MET A 526 -16.62 49.53 -37.22
CA MET A 526 -16.70 50.24 -38.50
C MET A 526 -17.75 51.36 -38.45
N LYS A 527 -18.90 51.11 -37.81
CA LYS A 527 -19.97 52.10 -37.62
C LYS A 527 -19.49 53.30 -36.79
N GLY A 528 -18.63 53.10 -35.80
CA GLY A 528 -18.05 54.16 -34.97
C GLY A 528 -17.21 55.18 -35.75
N HIS A 529 -16.70 54.80 -36.93
CA HIS A 529 -15.96 55.70 -37.84
C HIS A 529 -16.66 55.89 -39.19
N ASN A 530 -18.00 55.83 -39.24
CA ASN A 530 -18.78 56.01 -40.47
C ASN A 530 -18.38 55.07 -41.62
N PHE A 531 -17.89 53.87 -41.30
CA PHE A 531 -17.42 52.84 -42.26
C PHE A 531 -16.22 53.27 -43.12
N GLU A 532 -15.45 54.25 -42.64
CA GLU A 532 -14.19 54.67 -43.25
C GLU A 532 -13.06 54.48 -42.23
N ALA A 533 -11.95 53.87 -42.67
CA ALA A 533 -10.80 53.67 -41.81
C ALA A 533 -10.14 55.04 -41.49
N PRO A 534 -9.82 55.33 -40.22
CA PRO A 534 -9.07 56.55 -39.88
C PRO A 534 -7.72 56.60 -40.57
N ASP A 535 -7.19 57.80 -40.83
CA ASP A 535 -5.84 57.99 -41.41
C ASP A 535 -4.72 57.33 -40.56
N THR A 536 -4.98 57.11 -39.27
CA THR A 536 -4.07 56.45 -38.33
C THR A 536 -4.21 54.93 -38.30
N TRP A 537 -5.03 54.32 -39.16
CA TRP A 537 -5.29 52.88 -39.18
C TRP A 537 -4.05 52.10 -39.62
N LYS A 538 -3.58 51.21 -38.75
CA LYS A 538 -2.38 50.37 -38.98
C LYS A 538 -2.71 48.91 -39.25
N GLY A 539 -3.99 48.60 -39.50
CA GLY A 539 -4.47 47.22 -39.65
C GLY A 539 -4.60 46.45 -38.35
N PHE A 540 -4.84 47.15 -37.23
CA PHE A 540 -5.20 46.55 -35.94
C PHE A 540 -5.85 47.61 -35.04
N ARG A 541 -6.68 47.17 -34.09
CA ARG A 541 -7.26 48.05 -33.05
C ARG A 541 -6.65 47.79 -31.67
N GLU A 542 -6.68 48.80 -30.79
CA GLU A 542 -6.22 48.65 -29.42
C GLU A 542 -7.38 48.24 -28.50
N LEU A 543 -7.21 47.17 -27.71
CA LEU A 543 -8.17 46.81 -26.67
C LEU A 543 -7.88 47.65 -25.41
N THR A 544 -8.70 48.68 -25.19
CA THR A 544 -8.54 49.65 -24.09
C THR A 544 -9.11 49.14 -22.76
N ASN A 545 -10.13 48.28 -22.81
CA ASN A 545 -10.75 47.66 -21.65
C ASN A 545 -10.14 46.28 -21.36
N LYS A 546 -10.08 45.96 -20.06
CA LYS A 546 -9.65 44.65 -19.56
C LYS A 546 -10.67 43.58 -19.91
#